data_AF-A0A0T2QAS1-F1
#
_entry.id   AF-A0A0T2QAS1-F1
#
_cell.length_a   1.000
_cell.length_b   1.000
_cell.length_c   1.000
_cell.angle_alpha   90.00
_cell.angle_beta   90.00
_cell.angle_gamma   90.00
#
_symmetry.space_group_name_H-M   'P 1'
#
loop_
_entity.id
_entity.type
_entity.pdbx_description
1 polymer ?
#
loop_
_entity_poly.entity_id
_entity_poly.type
_entity_poly.pdbx_seq_one_letter_code
_entity_poly.pdbx_strand_id
1 'polypeptide(L)'
;MTFADDAEFAAFIGRDHMLGAVTMETVTSALDGFAVSLAPGKDMDWLALAVRRSLAISIRDVSNGPKRTSNADIRSELGRLAGLAGSTWLELFQCDVAAESRLWDHAWHQWNGEGGTDLGGGIVIGEPSDYHRFKVAVAELDWLANFMSEAARTTASQRGPWRLSEEKRLRVERGQYLATIYEAAFGQPVSANNFPTDARIRAQTPFMDFYGRMVTLAFGAPETANLTEVVKAACQLHRQHPAEFAAGVIPGL
;
A
#
# COMPACT_ATOMS: atom_id res chain seq x y z
N MET A 1 -18.70 17.06 0.49
CA MET A 1 -19.54 15.86 0.66
C MET A 1 -20.26 16.02 1.98
N THR A 2 -21.59 15.88 2.00
CA THR A 2 -22.43 16.04 3.20
C THR A 2 -23.21 14.75 3.38
N PHE A 3 -23.23 14.19 4.59
CA PHE A 3 -23.95 12.95 4.93
C PHE A 3 -25.29 13.31 5.58
N ALA A 4 -26.34 12.56 5.27
CA ALA A 4 -27.70 12.76 5.75
C ALA A 4 -27.85 12.34 7.22
N ASP A 5 -27.10 11.32 7.67
CA ASP A 5 -27.07 10.86 9.05
C ASP A 5 -25.77 10.09 9.39
N ASP A 6 -25.64 9.68 10.66
CA ASP A 6 -24.51 8.90 11.17
C ASP A 6 -24.42 7.50 10.53
N ALA A 7 -25.53 6.94 10.07
CA ALA A 7 -25.56 5.64 9.42
C ALA A 7 -24.96 5.71 8.01
N GLU A 8 -25.26 6.77 7.25
CA GLU A 8 -24.66 7.05 5.95
C GLU A 8 -23.16 7.37 6.09
N PHE A 9 -22.78 8.13 7.11
CA PHE A 9 -21.36 8.37 7.40
C PHE A 9 -20.63 7.06 7.75
N ALA A 10 -21.20 6.20 8.60
CA ALA A 10 -20.63 4.90 8.93
C ALA A 10 -20.55 3.97 7.70
N ALA A 11 -21.54 3.97 6.82
CA ALA A 11 -21.54 3.20 5.57
C ALA A 11 -20.46 3.69 4.58
N PHE A 12 -20.24 5.01 4.53
CA PHE A 12 -19.16 5.60 3.75
C PHE A 12 -17.78 5.21 4.30
N ILE A 13 -17.56 5.37 5.61
CA ILE A 13 -16.32 4.99 6.29
C ILE A 13 -16.06 3.48 6.15
N GLY A 14 -17.09 2.66 6.32
CA GLY A 14 -17.05 1.21 6.16
C GLY A 14 -16.92 0.75 4.70
N ARG A 15 -16.99 1.68 3.73
CA ARG A 15 -16.90 1.41 2.29
C ARG A 15 -17.90 0.35 1.81
N ASP A 16 -19.14 0.40 2.31
CA ASP A 16 -20.18 -0.62 2.05
C ASP A 16 -20.44 -0.87 0.56
N HIS A 17 -20.24 0.15 -0.28
CA HIS A 17 -20.42 0.06 -1.73
C HIS A 17 -19.37 -0.83 -2.43
N MET A 18 -18.22 -1.12 -1.80
CA MET A 18 -17.13 -1.84 -2.46
C MET A 18 -17.33 -3.35 -2.54
N LEU A 19 -18.17 -3.90 -1.66
CA LEU A 19 -18.46 -5.34 -1.57
C LEU A 19 -19.97 -5.57 -1.62
N GLY A 20 -20.66 -4.95 -2.58
CA GLY A 20 -22.12 -5.03 -2.72
C GLY A 20 -22.67 -6.44 -2.95
N ALA A 21 -21.84 -7.39 -3.38
CA ALA A 21 -22.20 -8.80 -3.51
C ALA A 21 -22.38 -9.52 -2.15
N VAL A 22 -21.86 -8.95 -1.05
CA VAL A 22 -21.99 -9.54 0.30
C VAL A 22 -23.29 -9.08 0.94
N THR A 23 -24.41 -9.69 0.56
CA THR A 23 -25.76 -9.44 1.11
C THR A 23 -26.17 -10.50 2.13
N MET A 24 -27.25 -10.25 2.87
CA MET A 24 -27.83 -11.23 3.80
C MET A 24 -28.13 -12.56 3.11
N GLU A 25 -28.73 -12.53 1.92
CA GLU A 25 -29.11 -13.74 1.18
C GLU A 25 -27.86 -14.53 0.76
N THR A 26 -26.84 -13.84 0.27
CA THR A 26 -25.61 -14.49 -0.18
C THR A 26 -24.78 -15.05 0.98
N VAL A 27 -24.76 -14.38 2.14
CA VAL A 27 -24.11 -14.90 3.35
C VAL A 27 -24.86 -16.09 3.91
N THR A 28 -26.20 -16.03 3.93
CA THR A 28 -27.04 -17.16 4.35
C THR A 28 -26.78 -18.38 3.48
N SER A 29 -26.77 -18.19 2.15
CA SER A 29 -26.45 -19.24 1.18
C SER A 29 -25.03 -19.76 1.36
N ALA A 30 -24.06 -18.87 1.52
CA ALA A 30 -22.66 -19.25 1.73
C ALA A 30 -22.46 -20.04 3.02
N LEU A 31 -23.26 -19.80 4.07
CA LEU A 31 -23.21 -20.49 5.36
C LEU A 31 -24.20 -21.65 5.48
N ASP A 32 -24.80 -22.10 4.38
CA ASP A 32 -25.63 -23.30 4.41
C ASP A 32 -24.82 -24.51 4.93
N GLY A 33 -25.42 -25.25 5.86
CA GLY A 33 -24.76 -26.35 6.56
C GLY A 33 -23.57 -25.96 7.44
N PHE A 34 -23.40 -24.68 7.80
CA PHE A 34 -22.31 -24.25 8.68
C PHE A 34 -22.45 -24.83 10.10
N ALA A 35 -21.33 -25.26 10.69
CA ALA A 35 -21.32 -26.07 11.90
C ALA A 35 -21.72 -25.33 13.19
N VAL A 36 -21.78 -23.99 13.16
CA VAL A 36 -21.99 -23.16 14.35
C VAL A 36 -23.15 -22.19 14.13
N SER A 37 -24.04 -22.09 15.10
CA SER A 37 -25.17 -21.16 15.09
C SER A 37 -24.77 -19.77 15.58
N LEU A 38 -25.47 -18.75 15.10
CA LEU A 38 -25.28 -17.37 15.55
C LEU A 38 -25.57 -17.23 17.05
N ALA A 39 -24.80 -16.36 17.70
CA ALA A 39 -24.99 -15.95 19.08
C ALA A 39 -26.30 -15.13 19.23
N PRO A 40 -26.92 -15.14 20.41
CA PRO A 40 -28.12 -14.34 20.66
C PRO A 40 -27.91 -12.85 20.35
N GLY A 41 -28.87 -12.24 19.67
CA GLY A 41 -28.82 -10.82 19.30
C GLY A 41 -28.00 -10.52 18.04
N LYS A 42 -27.49 -11.54 17.35
CA LYS A 42 -26.87 -11.42 16.02
C LYS A 42 -27.74 -12.14 14.99
N ASP A 43 -27.94 -11.50 13.85
CA ASP A 43 -28.68 -12.05 12.71
C ASP A 43 -27.82 -12.02 11.44
N MET A 44 -28.35 -12.58 10.34
CA MET A 44 -27.64 -12.66 9.07
C MET A 44 -27.44 -11.29 8.41
N ASP A 45 -28.32 -10.32 8.70
CA ASP A 45 -28.17 -8.94 8.23
C ASP A 45 -26.95 -8.29 8.86
N TRP A 46 -26.86 -8.40 10.18
CA TRP A 46 -25.71 -7.93 10.95
C TRP A 46 -24.43 -8.59 10.49
N LEU A 47 -24.44 -9.92 10.29
CA LEU A 47 -23.25 -10.65 9.85
C LEU A 47 -22.81 -10.20 8.45
N ALA A 48 -23.74 -10.03 7.52
CA ALA A 48 -23.41 -9.56 6.17
C ALA A 48 -22.82 -8.15 6.19
N LEU A 49 -23.38 -7.24 6.99
CA LEU A 49 -22.83 -5.91 7.21
C LEU A 49 -21.41 -5.96 7.78
N ALA A 50 -21.23 -6.74 8.85
CA ALA A 50 -19.95 -6.86 9.55
C ALA A 50 -18.85 -7.44 8.65
N VAL A 51 -19.14 -8.52 7.92
CA VAL A 51 -18.21 -9.14 6.95
C VAL A 51 -17.85 -8.15 5.84
N ARG A 52 -18.85 -7.42 5.31
CA ARG A 52 -18.64 -6.44 4.25
C ARG A 52 -17.68 -5.35 4.69
N ARG A 53 -17.96 -4.71 5.84
CA ARG A 53 -17.14 -3.62 6.39
C ARG A 53 -15.76 -4.11 6.81
N SER A 54 -15.66 -5.30 7.39
CA SER A 54 -14.37 -5.87 7.80
C SER A 54 -13.47 -6.19 6.61
N LEU A 55 -14.03 -6.71 5.52
CA LEU A 55 -13.25 -7.07 4.33
C LEU A 55 -12.95 -5.87 3.43
N ALA A 56 -13.79 -4.83 3.44
CA ALA A 56 -13.57 -3.63 2.65
C ALA A 56 -12.30 -2.85 3.09
N ILE A 57 -11.87 -2.99 4.34
CA ILE A 57 -10.58 -2.46 4.83
C ILE A 57 -9.41 -3.05 4.03
N SER A 58 -9.51 -4.30 3.60
CA SER A 58 -8.47 -4.99 2.83
C SER A 58 -8.47 -4.64 1.34
N ILE A 59 -9.43 -3.84 0.85
CA ILE A 59 -9.46 -3.36 -0.53
C ILE A 59 -8.46 -2.20 -0.62
N ARG A 60 -7.31 -2.50 -1.22
CA ARG A 60 -6.27 -1.51 -1.44
C ARG A 60 -6.68 -0.54 -2.56
N ASP A 61 -6.21 0.70 -2.39
CA ASP A 61 -6.37 1.76 -3.38
C ASP A 61 -5.76 1.38 -4.74
N VAL A 62 -6.27 1.93 -5.84
CA VAL A 62 -6.00 1.54 -7.25
C VAL A 62 -4.50 1.58 -7.61
N SER A 63 -3.69 2.32 -6.84
CA SER A 63 -2.22 2.30 -6.87
C SER A 63 -1.58 0.93 -6.54
N ASN A 64 -2.37 -0.03 -6.05
CA ASN A 64 -1.99 -1.43 -5.78
C ASN A 64 -2.49 -2.42 -6.84
N GLY A 65 -2.95 -1.94 -7.99
CA GLY A 65 -3.44 -2.77 -9.08
C GLY A 65 -2.36 -3.70 -9.69
N PRO A 66 -2.74 -4.58 -10.62
CA PRO A 66 -1.85 -5.60 -11.21
C PRO A 66 -0.65 -5.01 -11.99
N LYS A 67 -0.66 -3.70 -12.23
CA LYS A 67 0.41 -2.92 -12.87
C LYS A 67 1.39 -2.28 -11.88
N ARG A 68 1.23 -2.48 -10.56
CA ARG A 68 2.16 -1.95 -9.56
C ARG A 68 3.56 -2.54 -9.74
N THR A 69 4.55 -1.66 -9.83
CA THR A 69 5.97 -1.98 -9.85
C THR A 69 6.43 -2.42 -8.46
N SER A 70 7.30 -3.43 -8.37
CA SER A 70 7.76 -3.91 -7.06
C SER A 70 8.60 -2.85 -6.34
N ASN A 71 8.65 -2.89 -5.01
CA ASN A 71 9.54 -1.98 -4.28
C ASN A 71 11.01 -2.25 -4.63
N ALA A 72 11.37 -3.50 -4.98
CA ALA A 72 12.71 -3.83 -5.44
C ALA A 72 13.03 -3.13 -6.78
N ASP A 73 12.09 -3.14 -7.72
CA ASP A 73 12.25 -2.48 -9.02
C ASP A 73 12.23 -0.96 -8.87
N ILE A 74 11.38 -0.40 -8.00
CA ILE A 74 11.38 1.04 -7.68
C ILE A 74 12.73 1.45 -7.09
N ARG A 75 13.28 0.69 -6.15
CA ARG A 75 14.62 0.94 -5.58
C ARG A 75 15.71 0.87 -6.65
N SER A 76 15.64 -0.15 -7.51
CA SER A 76 16.59 -0.32 -8.61
C SER A 76 16.54 0.85 -9.57
N GLU A 77 15.35 1.29 -9.95
CA GLU A 77 15.16 2.39 -10.89
C GLU A 77 15.59 3.73 -10.29
N LEU A 78 15.20 4.03 -9.05
CA LEU A 78 15.66 5.23 -8.34
C LEU A 78 17.18 5.23 -8.17
N GLY A 79 17.79 4.09 -7.85
CA GLY A 79 19.25 3.96 -7.78
C GLY A 79 19.93 4.16 -9.13
N ARG A 80 19.34 3.64 -10.22
CA ARG A 80 19.83 3.85 -11.59
C ARG A 80 19.76 5.33 -11.99
N LEU A 81 18.64 5.99 -11.72
CA LEU A 81 18.44 7.41 -12.00
C LEU A 81 19.39 8.29 -11.17
N ALA A 82 19.57 7.97 -9.88
CA ALA A 82 20.55 8.64 -9.03
C ALA A 82 21.97 8.51 -9.57
N GLY A 83 22.37 7.31 -9.99
CA GLY A 83 23.66 7.07 -10.61
C GLY A 83 23.86 7.89 -11.89
N LEU A 84 22.83 7.96 -12.75
CA LEU A 84 22.87 8.75 -13.98
C LEU A 84 23.03 10.25 -13.69
N ALA A 85 22.22 10.80 -12.79
CA ALA A 85 22.31 12.21 -12.41
C ALA A 85 23.68 12.55 -11.80
N GLY A 86 24.19 11.68 -10.92
CA GLY A 86 25.51 11.85 -10.30
C GLY A 86 26.67 11.75 -11.29
N SER A 87 26.62 10.82 -12.25
CA SER A 87 27.64 10.73 -13.29
C SER A 87 27.62 11.94 -14.22
N THR A 88 26.43 12.40 -14.62
CA THR A 88 26.29 13.59 -15.47
C THR A 88 26.76 14.84 -14.74
N TRP A 89 26.44 14.98 -13.45
CA TRP A 89 26.98 16.05 -12.61
C TRP A 89 28.51 16.04 -12.63
N LEU A 90 29.13 14.88 -12.39
CA LEU A 90 30.59 14.76 -12.33
C LEU A 90 31.25 15.13 -13.66
N GLU A 91 30.70 14.67 -14.78
CA GLU A 91 31.22 14.98 -16.12
C GLU A 91 31.11 16.47 -16.46
N LEU A 92 30.00 17.11 -16.09
CA LEU A 92 29.81 18.55 -16.33
C LEU A 92 30.65 19.41 -15.37
N PHE A 93 30.78 18.97 -14.12
CA PHE A 93 31.57 19.67 -13.10
C PHE A 93 33.08 19.58 -13.39
N GLN A 94 33.55 18.44 -13.90
CA GLN A 94 34.95 18.21 -14.27
C GLN A 94 35.19 18.41 -15.77
N CYS A 95 34.36 19.23 -16.44
CA CYS A 95 34.52 19.45 -17.87
C CYS A 95 35.89 20.07 -18.18
N ASP A 96 36.40 19.80 -19.38
CA ASP A 96 37.71 20.28 -19.82
C ASP A 96 37.77 21.82 -19.78
N VAL A 97 38.92 22.37 -19.35
CA VAL A 97 39.11 23.81 -19.18
C VAL A 97 38.87 24.58 -20.48
N ALA A 98 39.21 24.01 -21.65
CA ALA A 98 38.94 24.65 -22.93
C ALA A 98 37.43 24.65 -23.26
N ALA A 99 36.70 23.59 -22.90
CA ALA A 99 35.24 23.55 -23.03
C ALA A 99 34.57 24.57 -22.09
N GLU A 100 35.01 24.63 -20.84
CA GLU A 100 34.55 25.62 -19.86
C GLU A 100 34.78 27.06 -20.35
N SER A 101 35.99 27.33 -20.87
CA SER A 101 36.33 28.63 -21.46
C SER A 101 35.40 29.01 -22.61
N ARG A 102 35.03 28.05 -23.47
CA ARG A 102 34.08 28.29 -24.57
C ARG A 102 32.66 28.54 -24.09
N LEU A 103 32.21 27.87 -23.02
CA LEU A 103 30.91 28.13 -22.39
C LEU A 103 30.86 29.54 -21.80
N TRP A 104 31.95 29.96 -21.15
CA TRP A 104 32.10 31.33 -20.64
C TRP A 104 32.08 32.36 -21.77
N ASP A 105 32.91 32.18 -22.81
CA ASP A 105 32.98 33.07 -23.98
C ASP A 105 31.60 33.24 -24.64
N HIS A 106 30.87 32.13 -24.79
CA HIS A 106 29.53 32.13 -25.37
C HIS A 106 28.57 32.98 -24.53
N ALA A 107 28.53 32.75 -23.22
CA ALA A 107 27.66 33.49 -22.32
C ALA A 107 28.04 34.98 -22.26
N TRP A 108 29.34 35.29 -22.30
CA TRP A 108 29.85 36.66 -22.34
C TRP A 108 29.39 37.41 -23.59
N HIS A 109 29.49 36.80 -24.77
CA HIS A 109 29.08 37.43 -26.03
C HIS A 109 27.56 37.65 -26.15
N GLN A 110 26.76 36.92 -25.38
CA GLN A 110 25.31 37.10 -25.32
C GLN A 110 24.88 37.95 -24.13
N TRP A 111 25.82 38.39 -23.29
CA TRP A 111 25.51 39.05 -22.05
C TRP A 111 24.89 40.44 -22.29
N ASN A 112 23.70 40.64 -21.74
CA ASN A 112 22.95 41.89 -21.78
C ASN A 112 23.29 42.85 -20.62
N GLY A 113 24.26 42.50 -19.77
CA GLY A 113 24.66 43.26 -18.58
C GLY A 113 23.95 42.84 -17.27
N GLU A 114 23.01 41.89 -17.30
CA GLU A 114 22.33 41.41 -16.09
C GLU A 114 23.24 40.55 -15.20
N GLY A 115 23.30 40.84 -13.90
CA GLY A 115 24.16 40.10 -12.95
C GLY A 115 25.58 40.66 -12.82
N GLY A 116 25.88 41.77 -13.50
CA GLY A 116 27.13 42.51 -13.40
C GLY A 116 26.97 43.88 -12.76
N THR A 117 28.09 44.44 -12.32
CA THR A 117 28.19 45.82 -11.85
C THR A 117 28.92 46.63 -12.91
N ASP A 118 28.26 47.65 -13.46
CA ASP A 118 28.92 48.65 -14.32
C ASP A 118 29.77 49.57 -13.45
N LEU A 119 31.08 49.62 -13.73
CA LEU A 119 32.04 50.47 -13.04
C LEU A 119 32.29 51.80 -13.76
N GLY A 120 31.55 52.06 -14.85
CA GLY A 120 31.71 53.22 -15.71
C GLY A 120 32.80 53.03 -16.77
N GLY A 121 32.76 53.85 -17.83
CA GLY A 121 33.71 53.78 -18.94
C GLY A 121 33.55 52.55 -19.84
N GLY A 122 32.41 51.86 -19.79
CA GLY A 122 32.14 50.63 -20.55
C GLY A 122 32.73 49.36 -19.92
N ILE A 123 33.20 49.43 -18.68
CA ILE A 123 33.77 48.28 -17.95
C ILE A 123 32.70 47.70 -17.03
N VAL A 124 32.21 46.51 -17.39
CA VAL A 124 31.29 45.73 -16.55
C VAL A 124 32.05 44.59 -15.88
N ILE A 125 32.00 44.52 -14.55
CA ILE A 125 32.54 43.39 -13.78
C ILE A 125 31.38 42.54 -13.28
N GLY A 126 31.37 41.26 -13.65
CA GLY A 126 30.34 40.32 -13.23
C GLY A 126 30.45 38.98 -13.92
N GLU A 127 29.58 38.07 -13.52
CA GLU A 127 29.40 36.78 -14.17
C GLU A 127 28.17 36.85 -15.08
N PRO A 128 28.27 36.46 -16.37
CA PRO A 128 27.12 36.40 -17.25
C PRO A 128 26.00 35.54 -16.63
N SER A 129 24.78 36.08 -16.61
CA SER A 129 23.63 35.42 -15.98
C SER A 129 23.37 34.01 -16.51
N ASP A 130 23.59 33.77 -17.80
CA ASP A 130 23.45 32.44 -18.42
C ASP A 130 24.53 31.46 -17.97
N TYR A 131 25.77 31.92 -17.76
CA TYR A 131 26.83 31.08 -17.23
C TYR A 131 26.62 30.77 -15.75
N HIS A 132 26.16 31.75 -14.98
CA HIS A 132 25.71 31.52 -13.61
C HIS A 132 24.60 30.46 -13.55
N ARG A 133 23.58 30.60 -14.40
CA ARG A 133 22.46 29.66 -14.50
C ARG A 133 22.92 28.25 -14.90
N PHE A 134 23.90 28.14 -15.80
CA PHE A 134 24.53 26.87 -16.15
C PHE A 134 25.17 26.22 -14.91
N LYS A 135 26.00 26.93 -14.16
CA LYS A 135 26.64 26.38 -12.94
C LYS A 135 25.63 25.94 -11.89
N VAL A 136 24.56 26.72 -11.70
CA VAL A 136 23.46 26.37 -10.81
C VAL A 136 22.78 25.08 -11.29
N ALA A 137 22.46 24.96 -12.58
CA ALA A 137 21.86 23.76 -13.13
C ALA A 137 22.75 22.52 -12.95
N VAL A 138 24.07 22.67 -13.11
CA VAL A 138 25.03 21.60 -12.80
C VAL A 138 24.96 21.23 -11.32
N ALA A 139 25.03 22.21 -10.41
CA ALA A 139 24.97 21.94 -8.96
C ALA A 139 23.66 21.23 -8.52
N GLU A 140 22.53 21.57 -9.12
CA GLU A 140 21.24 20.91 -8.84
C GLU A 140 21.20 19.43 -9.23
N LEU A 141 22.05 18.98 -10.17
CA LEU A 141 22.16 17.55 -10.50
C LEU A 141 22.71 16.71 -9.35
N ASP A 142 23.63 17.26 -8.54
CA ASP A 142 24.12 16.59 -7.33
C ASP A 142 23.02 16.48 -6.27
N TRP A 143 22.28 17.57 -6.03
CA TRP A 143 21.10 17.53 -5.16
C TRP A 143 20.09 16.48 -5.63
N LEU A 144 19.78 16.45 -6.93
CA LEU A 144 18.83 15.52 -7.52
C LEU A 144 19.29 14.06 -7.36
N ALA A 145 20.58 13.78 -7.59
CA ALA A 145 21.17 12.45 -7.39
C ALA A 145 21.04 11.98 -5.94
N ASN A 146 21.31 12.87 -4.98
CA ASN A 146 21.19 12.57 -3.55
C ASN A 146 19.73 12.37 -3.13
N PHE A 147 18.81 13.20 -3.63
CA PHE A 147 17.37 13.08 -3.38
C PHE A 147 16.83 11.72 -3.85
N MET A 148 17.18 11.29 -5.07
CA MET A 148 16.77 9.99 -5.61
C MET A 148 17.42 8.82 -4.85
N SER A 149 18.68 8.96 -4.44
CA SER A 149 19.36 7.95 -3.61
C SER A 149 18.69 7.75 -2.25
N GLU A 150 18.28 8.85 -1.60
CA GLU A 150 17.58 8.80 -0.32
C GLU A 150 16.19 8.19 -0.48
N ALA A 151 15.44 8.55 -1.52
CA ALA A 151 14.16 7.92 -1.84
C ALA A 151 14.30 6.40 -2.10
N ALA A 152 15.37 5.97 -2.77
CA ALA A 152 15.68 4.55 -2.94
C ALA A 152 15.96 3.88 -1.58
N ARG A 153 16.68 4.55 -0.68
CA ARG A 153 17.03 4.02 0.64
C ARG A 153 15.78 3.83 1.52
N THR A 154 14.88 4.81 1.57
CA THR A 154 13.67 4.79 2.41
C THR A 154 12.55 3.90 1.87
N THR A 155 12.58 3.54 0.58
CA THR A 155 11.62 2.59 0.00
C THR A 155 11.74 1.22 0.67
N ALA A 156 10.65 0.72 1.26
CA ALA A 156 10.66 -0.50 2.08
C ALA A 156 11.24 -1.71 1.33
N SER A 157 12.19 -2.41 1.97
CA SER A 157 12.84 -3.59 1.42
C SER A 157 11.86 -4.73 1.17
N GLN A 158 12.02 -5.45 0.06
CA GLN A 158 11.15 -6.54 -0.35
C GLN A 158 12.00 -7.75 -0.74
N ARG A 159 11.63 -8.96 -0.29
CA ARG A 159 12.31 -10.23 -0.62
C ARG A 159 11.33 -11.23 -1.23
N GLY A 160 11.78 -11.98 -2.23
CA GLY A 160 11.04 -13.11 -2.84
C GLY A 160 9.95 -12.69 -3.83
N PRO A 161 9.10 -13.64 -4.29
CA PRO A 161 7.99 -13.37 -5.21
C PRO A 161 6.95 -12.50 -4.52
N TRP A 162 7.12 -11.19 -4.67
CA TRP A 162 6.50 -10.19 -3.82
C TRP A 162 4.97 -10.14 -3.91
N ARG A 163 4.40 -10.53 -5.05
CA ARG A 163 2.95 -10.64 -5.20
C ARG A 163 2.38 -11.75 -4.32
N LEU A 164 3.06 -12.91 -4.24
CA LEU A 164 2.64 -14.01 -3.37
C LEU A 164 2.75 -13.66 -1.89
N SER A 165 3.77 -12.89 -1.49
CA SER A 165 3.91 -12.44 -0.10
C SER A 165 2.93 -11.34 0.27
N GLU A 166 2.64 -10.39 -0.64
CA GLU A 166 1.60 -9.39 -0.42
C GLU A 166 0.19 -10.00 -0.39
N GLU A 167 -0.10 -10.95 -1.28
CA GLU A 167 -1.34 -11.71 -1.25
C GLU A 167 -1.46 -12.53 0.02
N LYS A 168 -0.39 -13.19 0.47
CA LYS A 168 -0.39 -13.91 1.77
C LYS A 168 -0.65 -12.93 2.91
N ARG A 169 0.00 -11.77 2.93
CA ARG A 169 -0.23 -10.73 3.97
C ARG A 169 -1.68 -10.24 3.96
N LEU A 170 -2.24 -9.96 2.78
CA LEU A 170 -3.64 -9.55 2.64
C LEU A 170 -4.61 -10.63 3.12
N ARG A 171 -4.35 -11.90 2.80
CA ARG A 171 -5.14 -13.03 3.30
C ARG A 171 -5.08 -13.13 4.84
N VAL A 172 -3.90 -12.94 5.43
CA VAL A 172 -3.71 -12.95 6.88
C VAL A 172 -4.46 -11.78 7.54
N GLU A 173 -4.34 -10.57 6.99
CA GLU A 173 -5.02 -9.37 7.46
C GLU A 173 -6.55 -9.53 7.39
N ARG A 174 -7.08 -10.02 6.27
CA ARG A 174 -8.51 -10.39 6.16
C ARG A 174 -8.93 -11.38 7.24
N GLY A 175 -8.09 -12.37 7.51
CA GLY A 175 -8.33 -13.34 8.56
C GLY A 175 -8.38 -12.71 9.95
N GLN A 176 -7.50 -11.76 10.24
CA GLN A 176 -7.48 -11.02 11.51
C GLN A 176 -8.77 -10.21 11.71
N TYR A 177 -9.21 -9.48 10.68
CA TYR A 177 -10.47 -8.73 10.75
C TYR A 177 -11.69 -9.66 10.89
N LEU A 178 -11.74 -10.73 10.09
CA LEU A 178 -12.82 -11.72 10.18
C LEU A 178 -12.82 -12.49 11.50
N ALA A 179 -11.69 -12.63 12.19
CA ALA A 179 -11.63 -13.30 13.49
C ALA A 179 -12.48 -12.57 14.54
N THR A 180 -12.40 -11.24 14.56
CA THR A 180 -13.20 -10.40 15.46
C THR A 180 -14.69 -10.54 15.14
N ILE A 181 -15.05 -10.57 13.85
CA ILE A 181 -16.45 -10.75 13.43
C ILE A 181 -16.94 -12.15 13.81
N TYR A 182 -16.14 -13.18 13.59
CA TYR A 182 -16.47 -14.57 13.91
C TYR A 182 -16.74 -14.73 15.42
N GLU A 183 -15.85 -14.22 16.27
CA GLU A 183 -16.00 -14.31 17.72
C GLU A 183 -17.28 -13.59 18.19
N ALA A 184 -17.58 -12.44 17.61
CA ALA A 184 -18.80 -11.69 17.92
C ALA A 184 -20.08 -12.34 17.37
N ALA A 185 -20.04 -12.94 16.16
CA ALA A 185 -21.20 -13.58 15.54
C ALA A 185 -21.56 -14.92 16.19
N PHE A 186 -20.56 -15.71 16.58
CA PHE A 186 -20.77 -17.10 16.98
C PHE A 186 -20.46 -17.35 18.46
N GLY A 187 -19.88 -16.38 19.17
CA GLY A 187 -19.54 -16.52 20.60
C GLY A 187 -18.46 -17.57 20.87
N GLN A 188 -17.66 -17.93 19.86
CA GLN A 188 -16.62 -18.95 19.95
C GLN A 188 -15.25 -18.35 19.59
N PRO A 189 -14.17 -18.67 20.35
CA PRO A 189 -12.84 -18.18 20.05
C PRO A 189 -12.32 -18.75 18.72
N VAL A 190 -11.55 -17.95 17.97
CA VAL A 190 -10.93 -18.46 16.74
C VAL A 190 -9.85 -19.51 17.03
N SER A 191 -9.82 -20.56 16.20
CA SER A 191 -8.79 -21.61 16.26
C SER A 191 -8.33 -22.04 14.86
N ALA A 192 -7.04 -22.30 14.76
CA ALA A 192 -6.37 -22.90 13.61
C ALA A 192 -5.82 -24.31 13.89
N ASN A 193 -6.17 -24.88 15.05
CA ASN A 193 -5.73 -26.20 15.50
C ASN A 193 -6.84 -27.24 15.28
N ASN A 194 -6.52 -28.34 14.59
CA ASN A 194 -7.49 -29.37 14.17
C ASN A 194 -7.22 -30.71 14.90
N PHE A 195 -6.77 -30.68 16.16
CA PHE A 195 -6.25 -31.87 16.85
C PHE A 195 -7.25 -32.47 17.86
N PRO A 196 -7.43 -33.83 17.91
CA PRO A 196 -7.22 -34.82 16.84
C PRO A 196 -8.37 -35.83 16.66
N THR A 197 -8.52 -36.45 15.47
CA THR A 197 -8.64 -37.93 15.25
C THR A 197 -9.10 -38.27 13.83
N ASP A 198 -8.27 -38.00 12.82
CA ASP A 198 -7.93 -38.99 11.78
C ASP A 198 -6.87 -38.35 10.88
N ALA A 199 -5.73 -38.99 10.69
CA ALA A 199 -4.70 -38.50 9.78
C ALA A 199 -5.17 -38.48 8.31
N ARG A 200 -6.33 -39.08 8.04
CA ARG A 200 -6.95 -39.20 6.71
C ARG A 200 -7.91 -38.05 6.37
N ILE A 201 -8.40 -37.29 7.35
CA ILE A 201 -9.32 -36.17 7.12
C ILE A 201 -8.93 -35.01 8.04
N ARG A 202 -8.12 -34.06 7.53
CA ARG A 202 -7.94 -32.77 8.20
C ARG A 202 -9.22 -31.95 8.03
N ALA A 203 -10.24 -32.22 8.84
CA ALA A 203 -11.46 -31.40 8.86
C ALA A 203 -11.07 -29.95 9.17
N GLN A 204 -11.58 -28.99 8.38
CA GLN A 204 -11.33 -27.57 8.60
C GLN A 204 -11.95 -27.15 9.95
N THR A 205 -11.31 -26.23 10.69
CA THR A 205 -11.98 -25.63 11.85
C THR A 205 -13.17 -24.81 11.38
N PRO A 206 -14.19 -24.57 12.23
CA PRO A 206 -15.29 -23.69 11.88
C PRO A 206 -14.83 -22.31 11.41
N PHE A 207 -13.77 -21.76 12.02
CA PHE A 207 -13.20 -20.48 11.57
C PHE A 207 -12.51 -20.57 10.19
N MET A 208 -11.82 -21.67 9.90
CA MET A 208 -11.23 -21.88 8.56
C MET A 208 -12.30 -21.95 7.47
N ASP A 209 -13.39 -22.66 7.74
CA ASP A 209 -14.53 -22.77 6.82
C ASP A 209 -15.23 -21.42 6.64
N PHE A 210 -15.51 -20.71 7.75
CA PHE A 210 -16.06 -19.35 7.73
C PHE A 210 -15.19 -18.39 6.91
N TYR A 211 -13.89 -18.33 7.18
CA TYR A 211 -12.96 -17.49 6.43
C TYR A 211 -12.98 -17.81 4.93
N GLY A 212 -12.94 -19.09 4.57
CA GLY A 212 -12.96 -19.54 3.18
C GLY A 212 -14.21 -19.07 2.47
N ARG A 213 -15.39 -19.35 3.04
CA ARG A 213 -16.70 -18.96 2.48
C ARG A 213 -16.82 -17.45 2.32
N MET A 214 -16.46 -16.66 3.32
CA MET A 214 -16.60 -15.20 3.28
C MET A 214 -15.63 -14.55 2.28
N VAL A 215 -14.38 -15.03 2.18
CA VAL A 215 -13.42 -14.52 1.20
C VAL A 215 -13.81 -14.92 -0.22
N THR A 216 -14.29 -16.14 -0.44
CA THR A 216 -14.81 -16.57 -1.74
C THR A 216 -16.02 -15.74 -2.15
N LEU A 217 -16.96 -15.51 -1.23
CA LEU A 217 -18.13 -14.67 -1.49
C LEU A 217 -17.73 -13.23 -1.85
N ALA A 218 -16.84 -12.61 -1.06
CA ALA A 218 -16.47 -11.20 -1.24
C ALA A 218 -15.62 -10.94 -2.49
N PHE A 219 -14.74 -11.86 -2.88
CA PHE A 219 -13.74 -11.63 -3.92
C PHE A 219 -13.83 -12.58 -5.12
N GLY A 220 -14.79 -13.51 -5.13
CA GLY A 220 -14.94 -14.50 -6.20
C GLY A 220 -13.76 -15.48 -6.31
N ALA A 221 -12.96 -15.62 -5.25
CA ALA A 221 -11.76 -16.45 -5.26
C ALA A 221 -12.14 -17.93 -5.01
N PRO A 222 -11.81 -18.87 -5.93
CA PRO A 222 -12.28 -20.25 -5.84
C PRO A 222 -11.65 -21.04 -4.69
N GLU A 223 -10.43 -20.68 -4.24
CA GLU A 223 -9.80 -21.29 -3.07
C GLU A 223 -8.71 -20.37 -2.48
N THR A 224 -8.59 -20.33 -1.15
CA THR A 224 -7.49 -19.60 -0.50
C THR A 224 -6.23 -20.45 -0.51
N ALA A 225 -5.24 -20.07 -1.32
CA ALA A 225 -3.92 -20.70 -1.32
C ALA A 225 -3.30 -20.68 0.10
N ASN A 226 -2.80 -21.84 0.54
CA ASN A 226 -2.22 -22.05 1.86
C ASN A 226 -3.15 -21.66 3.03
N LEU A 227 -4.45 -21.92 2.91
CA LEU A 227 -5.48 -21.58 3.91
C LEU A 227 -5.07 -21.89 5.35
N THR A 228 -4.48 -23.06 5.60
CA THR A 228 -4.03 -23.45 6.96
C THR A 228 -2.97 -22.49 7.51
N GLU A 229 -1.96 -22.12 6.70
CA GLU A 229 -0.92 -21.20 7.15
C GLU A 229 -1.46 -19.78 7.33
N VAL A 230 -2.35 -19.35 6.43
CA VAL A 230 -3.02 -18.05 6.50
C VAL A 230 -3.81 -17.95 7.80
N VAL A 231 -4.67 -18.92 8.09
CA VAL A 231 -5.53 -18.89 9.28
C VAL A 231 -4.70 -19.04 10.56
N LYS A 232 -3.64 -19.86 10.57
CA LYS A 232 -2.70 -19.91 11.70
C LYS A 232 -2.07 -18.55 12.00
N ALA A 233 -1.57 -17.87 10.96
CA ALA A 233 -0.98 -16.55 11.10
C ALA A 233 -2.03 -15.51 11.52
N ALA A 234 -3.25 -15.57 10.97
CA ALA A 234 -4.35 -14.68 11.35
C ALA A 234 -4.77 -14.87 12.82
N CYS A 235 -4.96 -16.12 13.28
CA CYS A 235 -5.28 -16.42 14.68
C CYS A 235 -4.14 -16.04 15.63
N GLN A 236 -2.88 -16.15 15.21
CA GLN A 236 -1.76 -15.67 16.00
C GLN A 236 -1.76 -14.15 16.11
N LEU A 237 -1.95 -13.46 14.98
CA LEU A 237 -1.96 -12.01 14.90
C LEU A 237 -3.14 -11.43 15.70
N HIS A 238 -4.35 -11.99 15.55
CA HIS A 238 -5.54 -11.61 16.31
C HIS A 238 -5.34 -11.75 17.82
N ARG A 239 -4.68 -12.82 18.29
CA ARG A 239 -4.38 -12.99 19.72
C ARG A 239 -3.39 -11.98 20.27
N GLN A 240 -2.46 -11.50 19.44
CA GLN A 240 -1.46 -10.50 19.84
C GLN A 240 -2.02 -9.09 19.74
N HIS A 241 -2.79 -8.84 18.69
CA HIS A 241 -3.34 -7.55 18.30
C HIS A 241 -4.72 -7.79 17.67
N PRO A 242 -5.80 -7.82 18.46
CA PRO A 242 -7.15 -7.93 17.93
C PRO A 242 -7.44 -6.77 16.96
N ALA A 243 -8.22 -7.03 15.91
CA ALA A 243 -8.61 -5.96 15.01
C ALA A 243 -9.64 -5.04 15.70
N GLU A 244 -9.38 -3.74 15.66
CA GLU A 244 -10.29 -2.73 16.21
C GLU A 244 -11.06 -2.03 15.09
N PHE A 245 -12.33 -1.72 15.36
CA PHE A 245 -13.20 -0.97 14.46
C PHE A 245 -13.58 0.34 15.14
N ALA A 246 -13.65 1.43 14.36
CA ALA A 246 -14.14 2.69 14.90
C ALA A 246 -15.59 2.54 15.36
N ALA A 247 -15.94 3.22 16.45
CA ALA A 247 -17.27 3.16 17.04
C ALA A 247 -18.36 3.45 15.99
N GLY A 248 -19.41 2.62 15.96
CA GLY A 248 -20.51 2.74 15.01
C GLY A 248 -20.24 2.18 13.61
N VAL A 249 -18.98 1.86 13.25
CA VAL A 249 -18.66 1.21 11.96
C VAL A 249 -19.22 -0.20 11.92
N ILE A 250 -19.20 -0.96 13.00
CA ILE A 250 -19.92 -2.23 13.09
C ILE A 250 -20.81 -2.16 14.34
N PRO A 251 -22.14 -1.99 14.20
CA PRO A 251 -23.02 -1.82 15.36
C PRO A 251 -22.94 -3.00 16.34
N GLY A 252 -22.73 -2.74 17.63
CA GLY A 252 -22.68 -3.80 18.65
C GLY A 252 -21.45 -4.71 18.56
N LEU A 253 -20.37 -4.18 17.99
CA LEU A 253 -19.00 -4.68 18.12
C LEU A 253 -18.21 -3.68 18.99
#